data_AF-A0A3M0XS99-F1
#
_entry.id   AF-A0A3M0XS99-F1
#
_cell.length_a   1.000
_cell.length_b   1.000
_cell.length_c   1.000
_cell.angle_alpha   90.00
_cell.angle_beta   90.00
_cell.angle_gamma   90.00
#
_symmetry.space_group_name_H-M   'P 1'
#
loop_
_entity.id
_entity.type
_entity.pdbx_description
1 polymer ?
#
loop_
_entity_poly.entity_id
_entity_poly.type
_entity_poly.pdbx_seq_one_letter_code
_entity_poly.pdbx_strand_id
1 'polypeptide(L)'
;MFDSVAEQGARIAEALSQRTNSGPLATMLLTAGVAVLTLWAVLALRRRLRRRRQSARTPTKPPTASVSQSRVDRQRAEIEQLMVDAEELVRRLAALLDNKAARAEQTLDRLEARLREVERHAALLPSDPASARMRPNSSAPETAAQPTAPASVLETTTAPMDPLREEVVKLAGEGLTPVEIASRLNEQVGKVELILALHNA
;
A
#
# COMPACT_ATOMS: atom_id res chain seq x y z
N MET A 1 30.98 29.29 -20.36
CA MET A 1 30.23 29.22 -19.08
C MET A 1 28.71 29.23 -19.30
N PHE A 2 28.18 29.97 -20.28
CA PHE A 2 26.74 29.99 -20.60
C PHE A 2 26.19 28.72 -21.28
N ASP A 3 27.00 27.97 -22.05
CA ASP A 3 26.55 26.71 -22.68
C ASP A 3 26.21 25.59 -21.67
N SER A 4 26.88 25.57 -20.52
CA SER A 4 26.64 24.56 -19.48
C SER A 4 25.29 24.74 -18.79
N VAL A 5 24.79 25.98 -18.70
CA VAL A 5 23.48 26.30 -18.10
C VAL A 5 22.36 25.92 -19.07
N ALA A 6 22.58 26.08 -20.38
CA ALA A 6 21.62 25.65 -21.40
C ALA A 6 21.50 24.10 -21.45
N GLU A 7 22.62 23.37 -21.36
CA GLU A 7 22.59 21.90 -21.28
C GLU A 7 21.97 21.39 -19.98
N GLN A 8 22.23 22.04 -18.83
CA GLN A 8 21.58 21.67 -17.57
C GLN A 8 20.08 21.93 -17.60
N GLY A 9 19.64 23.03 -18.21
CA GLY A 9 18.21 23.32 -18.39
C GLY A 9 17.49 22.26 -19.23
N ALA A 10 18.11 21.80 -20.32
CA ALA A 10 17.54 20.73 -21.15
C ALA A 10 17.40 19.40 -20.40
N ARG A 11 18.43 19.02 -19.61
CA ARG A 11 18.39 17.78 -18.80
C ARG A 11 17.35 17.82 -17.68
N ILE A 12 17.11 18.99 -17.08
CA ILE A 12 16.08 19.16 -16.05
C ILE A 12 14.67 19.10 -16.67
N ALA A 13 14.47 19.68 -17.86
CA ALA A 13 13.19 19.58 -18.57
C ALA A 13 12.86 18.14 -18.98
N GLU A 14 13.87 17.36 -19.41
CA GLU A 14 13.70 15.95 -19.78
C GLU A 14 13.42 15.06 -18.56
N ALA A 15 14.09 15.32 -17.42
CA ALA A 15 13.85 14.62 -16.16
C ALA A 15 12.44 14.87 -15.58
N LEU A 16 11.88 16.06 -15.79
CA LEU A 16 10.51 16.37 -15.37
C LEU A 16 9.45 15.71 -16.26
N SER A 17 9.73 15.56 -17.56
CA SER A 17 8.84 14.87 -18.51
C SER A 17 8.75 13.36 -18.24
N GLN A 18 9.87 12.71 -17.87
CA GLN A 18 9.87 11.30 -17.47
C GLN A 18 9.09 11.05 -16.16
N ARG A 19 9.03 12.04 -15.25
CA ARG A 19 8.38 11.89 -13.94
C ARG A 19 6.85 12.00 -14.01
N THR A 20 6.29 12.52 -15.10
CA THR A 20 4.85 12.57 -15.35
C THR A 20 4.31 11.35 -16.09
N ASN A 21 5.10 10.29 -16.26
CA ASN A 21 4.62 9.01 -16.77
C ASN A 21 3.86 8.23 -15.68
N SER A 22 2.91 8.90 -15.02
CA SER A 22 1.84 8.22 -14.31
C SER A 22 1.13 7.35 -15.34
N GLY A 23 1.27 6.03 -15.22
CA GLY A 23 0.77 5.10 -16.24
C GLY A 23 -0.68 5.37 -16.62
N PRO A 24 -1.15 4.90 -17.78
CA PRO A 24 -2.51 5.15 -18.28
C PRO A 24 -3.60 4.80 -17.25
N LEU A 25 -3.31 3.92 -16.30
CA LEU A 25 -4.18 3.60 -15.16
C LEU A 25 -4.40 4.78 -14.20
N ALA A 26 -3.35 5.53 -13.85
CA ALA A 26 -3.45 6.65 -12.94
C ALA A 26 -4.26 7.82 -13.54
N THR A 27 -4.07 8.09 -14.84
CA THR A 27 -4.87 9.09 -15.55
C THR A 27 -6.32 8.68 -15.69
N MET A 28 -6.61 7.39 -15.93
CA MET A 28 -7.98 6.85 -15.95
C MET A 28 -8.65 6.90 -14.57
N LEU A 29 -7.91 6.62 -13.49
CA LEU A 29 -8.44 6.71 -12.12
C LEU A 29 -8.79 8.15 -11.74
N LEU A 30 -7.94 9.10 -12.12
CA LEU A 30 -8.14 10.51 -11.80
C LEU A 30 -9.35 11.08 -12.59
N THR A 31 -9.46 10.76 -13.88
CA THR A 31 -10.62 11.18 -14.70
C THR A 31 -11.91 10.52 -14.22
N ALA A 32 -11.90 9.23 -13.87
CA ALA A 32 -13.05 8.54 -13.30
C ALA A 32 -13.47 9.16 -11.96
N GLY A 33 -12.52 9.48 -11.08
CA GLY A 33 -12.78 10.15 -9.81
C GLY A 33 -13.46 11.50 -9.99
N VAL A 34 -12.95 12.34 -10.89
CA VAL A 34 -13.54 13.65 -11.21
C VAL A 34 -14.94 13.50 -11.82
N ALA A 35 -15.15 12.51 -12.69
CA ALA A 35 -16.46 12.24 -13.29
C ALA A 35 -17.50 11.84 -12.24
N VAL A 36 -17.14 10.99 -11.27
CA VAL A 36 -18.04 10.59 -10.17
C VAL A 36 -18.36 11.78 -9.27
N LEU A 37 -17.35 12.59 -8.93
CA LEU A 37 -17.51 13.75 -8.03
C LEU A 37 -18.41 14.83 -8.65
N THR A 38 -18.22 15.10 -9.94
CA THR A 38 -19.08 16.04 -10.70
C THR A 38 -20.50 15.51 -10.84
N LEU A 39 -20.68 14.22 -11.15
CA LEU A 39 -22.01 13.60 -11.21
C LEU A 39 -22.73 13.65 -9.86
N TRP A 40 -22.03 13.33 -8.77
CA TRP A 40 -22.56 13.40 -7.41
C TRP A 40 -22.95 14.82 -7.03
N ALA A 41 -22.10 15.83 -7.33
CA ALA A 41 -22.40 17.23 -7.09
C ALA A 41 -23.63 17.72 -7.86
N VAL A 42 -23.79 17.32 -9.13
CA VAL A 42 -24.97 17.65 -9.94
C VAL A 42 -26.23 16.99 -9.38
N LEU A 43 -26.15 15.72 -8.94
CA LEU A 43 -27.27 15.02 -8.32
C LEU A 43 -27.66 15.64 -6.98
N ALA A 44 -26.69 16.01 -6.15
CA ALA A 44 -26.91 16.70 -4.88
C ALA A 44 -27.56 18.08 -5.10
N LEU A 45 -27.08 18.84 -6.08
CA LEU A 45 -27.63 20.15 -6.44
C LEU A 45 -29.05 20.02 -7.01
N ARG A 46 -29.30 19.05 -7.89
CA ARG A 46 -30.65 18.75 -8.41
C ARG A 46 -31.62 18.35 -7.30
N ARG A 47 -31.19 17.52 -6.35
CA ARG A 47 -32.00 17.18 -5.16
C ARG A 47 -32.32 18.43 -4.34
N ARG A 48 -31.36 19.34 -4.15
CA ARG A 48 -31.56 20.60 -3.42
C ARG A 48 -32.53 21.55 -4.14
N LEU A 49 -32.44 21.68 -5.47
CA LEU A 49 -33.35 22.52 -6.26
C LEU A 49 -34.77 21.95 -6.32
N ARG A 50 -34.93 20.62 -6.39
CA ARG A 50 -36.26 19.98 -6.34
C ARG A 50 -36.97 20.26 -5.02
N ARG A 51 -36.25 20.21 -3.89
CA ARG A 51 -36.81 20.57 -2.58
C ARG A 51 -37.31 22.03 -2.53
N ARG A 52 -36.58 22.97 -3.16
CA ARG A 52 -37.01 24.38 -3.25
C ARG A 52 -38.29 24.57 -4.08
N ARG A 53 -38.46 23.82 -5.18
CA ARG A 53 -39.67 23.92 -6.03
C ARG A 53 -40.92 23.36 -5.36
N GLN A 54 -40.78 22.34 -4.50
CA GLN A 54 -41.91 21.77 -3.77
C GLN A 54 -42.42 22.70 -2.66
N SER A 55 -41.55 23.53 -2.05
CA SER A 55 -41.98 24.55 -1.08
C SER A 55 -42.76 25.72 -1.68
N ALA A 56 -42.81 25.89 -3.01
CA ALA A 56 -43.44 27.04 -3.65
C ALA A 56 -44.88 26.80 -4.12
N ARG A 57 -45.46 25.59 -3.95
CA ARG A 57 -46.76 25.21 -4.56
C ARG A 57 -47.93 25.00 -3.58
N THR A 58 -47.81 25.36 -2.31
CA THR A 58 -48.95 25.31 -1.36
C THR A 58 -49.09 26.62 -0.59
N PRO A 59 -49.94 27.57 -1.04
CA PRO A 59 -50.41 28.67 -0.23
C PRO A 59 -51.70 28.24 0.47
N THR A 60 -51.62 27.56 1.62
CA THR A 60 -52.83 27.39 2.46
C THR A 60 -52.48 27.16 3.92
N LYS A 61 -52.75 28.21 4.71
CA LYS A 61 -52.88 28.30 6.19
C LYS A 61 -51.64 27.98 7.05
N PRO A 62 -51.30 28.84 8.03
CA PRO A 62 -50.21 28.61 8.96
C PRO A 62 -50.67 27.76 10.17
N PRO A 63 -50.02 26.61 10.40
CA PRO A 63 -49.76 26.13 11.75
C PRO A 63 -48.24 26.04 11.96
N THR A 64 -47.51 27.15 11.88
CA THR A 64 -46.08 27.12 11.53
C THR A 64 -45.07 27.43 12.64
N ALA A 65 -45.47 27.60 13.91
CA ALA A 65 -44.49 27.83 14.98
C ALA A 65 -43.89 26.55 15.59
N SER A 66 -44.64 25.45 15.69
CA SER A 66 -44.19 24.23 16.39
C SER A 66 -43.40 23.24 15.52
N VAL A 67 -43.62 23.25 14.20
CA VAL A 67 -42.99 22.29 13.27
C VAL A 67 -41.53 22.66 12.94
N SER A 68 -41.16 23.94 13.03
CA SER A 68 -39.77 24.39 12.85
C SER A 68 -38.90 24.03 14.05
N GLN A 69 -39.44 24.11 15.26
CA GLN A 69 -38.72 23.84 16.51
C GLN A 69 -38.35 22.35 16.63
N SER A 70 -39.29 21.44 16.35
CA SER A 70 -39.05 20.00 16.35
C SER A 70 -37.99 19.52 15.34
N ARG A 71 -37.74 20.27 14.25
CA ARG A 71 -36.66 19.96 13.30
C ARG A 71 -35.28 20.34 13.85
N VAL A 72 -35.19 21.48 14.52
CA VAL A 72 -33.94 21.94 15.14
C VAL A 72 -33.54 20.99 16.28
N ASP A 73 -34.52 20.55 17.08
CA ASP A 73 -34.26 19.61 18.18
C ASP A 73 -33.78 18.24 17.68
N ARG A 74 -34.35 17.73 16.59
CA ARG A 74 -33.87 16.49 15.96
C ARG A 74 -32.46 16.62 15.40
N GLN A 75 -32.15 17.75 14.74
CA GLN A 75 -30.80 17.99 14.23
C GLN A 75 -29.78 18.10 15.36
N ARG A 76 -30.15 18.70 16.50
CA ARG A 76 -29.29 18.75 17.69
C ARG A 76 -29.04 17.37 18.25
N ALA A 77 -30.09 16.55 18.40
CA ALA A 77 -29.95 15.17 18.86
C ALA A 77 -29.09 14.33 17.91
N GLU A 78 -29.21 14.53 16.59
CA GLU A 78 -28.37 13.85 15.60
C GLU A 78 -26.89 14.27 15.70
N ILE A 79 -26.62 15.57 15.88
CA ILE A 79 -25.25 16.06 16.09
C ILE A 79 -24.66 15.53 17.39
N GLU A 80 -25.43 15.53 18.48
CA GLU A 80 -25.01 14.99 19.77
C GLU A 80 -24.69 13.50 19.67
N GLN A 81 -25.52 12.73 18.96
CA GLN A 81 -25.25 11.33 18.68
C GLN A 81 -23.97 11.13 17.85
N LEU A 82 -23.76 11.93 16.80
CA LEU A 82 -22.53 11.87 16.01
C LEU A 82 -21.28 12.24 16.82
N MET A 83 -21.39 13.16 17.79
CA MET A 83 -20.29 13.50 18.68
C MET A 83 -19.93 12.33 19.60
N VAL A 84 -20.93 11.63 20.15
CA VAL A 84 -20.72 10.42 20.95
C VAL A 84 -20.06 9.32 20.11
N ASP A 85 -20.56 9.09 18.90
CA ASP A 85 -19.99 8.08 17.98
C ASP A 85 -18.53 8.43 17.60
N ALA A 86 -18.24 9.72 17.38
CA ALA A 86 -16.89 10.19 17.08
C ALA A 86 -15.95 9.99 18.28
N GLU A 87 -16.40 10.30 19.49
CA GLU A 87 -15.62 10.07 20.72
C GLU A 87 -15.34 8.57 20.92
N GLU A 88 -16.33 7.72 20.70
CA GLU A 88 -16.16 6.27 20.80
C GLU A 88 -15.16 5.75 19.74
N LEU A 89 -15.24 6.26 18.51
CA LEU A 89 -14.31 5.89 17.44
C LEU A 89 -12.88 6.32 17.77
N VAL A 90 -12.67 7.54 18.27
CA VAL A 90 -11.35 8.02 18.71
C VAL A 90 -10.82 7.13 19.85
N ARG A 91 -11.67 6.77 20.80
CA ARG A 91 -11.29 5.87 21.92
C ARG A 91 -10.88 4.48 21.43
N ARG A 92 -11.60 3.91 20.46
CA ARG A 92 -11.24 2.64 19.82
C ARG A 92 -9.93 2.74 19.03
N LEU A 93 -9.72 3.83 18.30
CA LEU A 93 -8.48 4.06 17.56
C LEU A 93 -7.27 4.21 18.49
N ALA A 94 -7.41 4.92 19.61
CA ALA A 94 -6.36 5.02 20.62
C ALA A 94 -5.96 3.64 21.14
N ALA A 95 -6.93 2.82 21.54
CA ALA A 95 -6.67 1.45 21.99
C ALA A 95 -6.00 0.57 20.91
N LEU A 96 -6.37 0.73 19.63
CA LEU A 96 -5.71 0.02 18.53
C LEU A 96 -4.26 0.46 18.32
N LEU A 97 -3.99 1.76 18.45
CA LEU A 97 -2.63 2.30 18.35
C LEU A 97 -1.76 1.82 19.50
N ASP A 98 -2.27 1.81 20.72
CA ASP A 98 -1.54 1.32 21.90
C ASP A 98 -1.17 -0.16 21.73
N ASN A 99 -2.10 -0.99 21.26
CA ASN A 99 -1.82 -2.40 20.97
C ASN A 99 -0.75 -2.59 19.88
N LYS A 100 -0.78 -1.74 18.84
CA LYS A 100 0.24 -1.79 17.78
C LYS A 100 1.60 -1.31 18.28
N ALA A 101 1.64 -0.29 19.12
CA ALA A 101 2.87 0.20 19.76
C ALA A 101 3.50 -0.88 20.63
N ALA A 102 2.71 -1.51 21.51
CA ALA A 102 3.18 -2.61 22.37
C ALA A 102 3.73 -3.79 21.55
N ARG A 103 3.08 -4.13 20.42
CA ARG A 103 3.57 -5.18 19.52
C ARG A 103 4.88 -4.79 18.83
N ALA A 104 5.03 -3.52 18.45
CA ALA A 104 6.26 -3.02 17.85
C ALA A 104 7.42 -3.06 18.86
N GLU A 105 7.20 -2.62 20.10
CA GLU A 105 8.16 -2.70 21.21
C GLU A 105 8.62 -4.16 21.43
N GLN A 106 7.68 -5.10 21.50
CA GLN A 106 8.00 -6.52 21.65
C GLN A 106 8.86 -7.07 20.49
N THR A 107 8.59 -6.62 19.26
CA THR A 107 9.41 -7.03 18.11
C THR A 107 10.81 -6.44 18.17
N LEU A 108 10.96 -5.19 18.62
CA LEU A 108 12.26 -4.55 18.81
C LEU A 108 13.08 -5.28 19.88
N ASP A 109 12.49 -5.58 21.03
CA ASP A 109 13.15 -6.33 22.10
C ASP A 109 13.66 -7.69 21.63
N ARG A 110 12.86 -8.39 20.80
CA ARG A 110 13.24 -9.68 20.22
C ARG A 110 14.40 -9.55 19.23
N LEU A 111 14.41 -8.49 18.42
CA LEU A 111 15.49 -8.22 17.47
C LEU A 111 16.78 -7.86 18.22
N GLU A 112 16.71 -7.04 19.26
CA GLU A 112 17.86 -6.71 20.11
C GLU A 112 18.44 -7.95 20.79
N ALA A 113 17.58 -8.82 21.34
CA ALA A 113 18.02 -10.07 21.96
C ALA A 113 18.79 -10.95 20.97
N ARG A 114 18.27 -11.08 19.73
CA ARG A 114 18.94 -11.82 18.65
C ARG A 114 20.25 -11.16 18.22
N LEU A 115 20.30 -9.84 18.13
CA LEU A 115 21.52 -9.12 17.79
C LEU A 115 22.62 -9.40 18.82
N ARG A 116 22.30 -9.32 20.12
CA ARG A 116 23.25 -9.64 21.21
C ARG A 116 23.70 -11.10 21.19
N GLU A 117 22.86 -12.02 20.72
CA GLU A 117 23.23 -13.44 20.56
C GLU A 117 24.22 -13.62 19.41
N VAL A 118 23.94 -13.00 18.25
CA VAL A 118 24.84 -13.00 17.09
C VAL A 118 26.18 -12.34 17.43
N GLU A 119 26.18 -11.21 18.15
CA GLU A 119 27.41 -10.55 18.62
C GLU A 119 28.22 -11.44 19.55
N ARG A 120 27.56 -12.17 20.47
CA ARG A 120 28.23 -13.16 21.33
C ARG A 120 28.87 -14.28 20.52
N HIS A 121 28.18 -14.79 19.49
CA HIS A 121 28.72 -15.82 18.61
C HIS A 121 29.87 -15.28 17.75
N ALA A 122 29.77 -14.04 17.26
CA ALA A 122 30.83 -13.36 16.51
C ALA A 122 32.07 -13.10 17.36
N ALA A 123 31.91 -12.77 18.65
CA ALA A 123 33.02 -12.57 19.58
C ALA A 123 33.75 -13.87 19.96
N LEU A 124 33.05 -15.02 19.94
CA LEU A 124 33.63 -16.34 20.22
C LEU A 124 34.39 -16.93 19.02
N LEU A 125 34.07 -16.48 17.80
CA LEU A 125 34.83 -16.87 16.61
C LEU A 125 36.22 -16.20 16.70
N PRO A 126 37.31 -16.99 16.78
CA PRO A 126 38.65 -16.42 16.79
C PRO A 126 38.81 -15.61 15.51
N SER A 127 39.02 -14.30 15.68
CA SER A 127 39.29 -13.39 14.58
C SER A 127 40.60 -13.80 13.93
N ASP A 128 40.56 -14.75 12.99
CA ASP A 128 41.73 -15.18 12.26
C ASP A 128 42.20 -14.01 11.39
N PRO A 129 43.31 -13.34 11.75
CA PRO A 129 43.79 -12.18 11.01
C PRO A 129 44.21 -12.54 9.58
N ALA A 130 44.30 -13.83 9.22
CA ALA A 130 44.64 -14.28 7.87
C ALA A 130 43.55 -13.98 6.83
N SER A 131 42.26 -13.96 7.22
CA SER A 131 41.16 -13.73 6.27
C SER A 131 41.00 -12.26 5.83
N ALA A 132 41.61 -11.31 6.54
CA ALA A 132 41.59 -9.89 6.18
C ALA A 132 42.47 -9.54 4.95
N ARG A 133 43.35 -10.47 4.51
CA ARG A 133 44.22 -10.26 3.33
C ARG A 133 43.57 -10.64 2.00
N MET A 134 42.42 -11.30 2.00
CA MET A 134 41.72 -11.69 0.77
C MET A 134 40.57 -10.72 0.44
N ARG A 135 40.87 -9.42 0.38
CA ARG A 135 40.02 -8.43 -0.30
C ARG A 135 40.38 -8.44 -1.79
N PRO A 136 39.52 -8.95 -2.70
CA PRO A 136 39.71 -8.73 -4.12
C PRO A 136 39.49 -7.25 -4.40
N ASN A 137 40.55 -6.61 -4.86
CA ASN A 137 40.59 -5.22 -5.29
C ASN A 137 39.85 -5.11 -6.64
N SER A 138 38.52 -5.11 -6.65
CA SER A 138 37.72 -4.87 -7.85
C SER A 138 37.58 -3.37 -8.10
N SER A 139 38.61 -2.80 -8.73
CA SER A 139 38.53 -1.53 -9.46
C SER A 139 38.23 -1.85 -10.94
N ALA A 140 37.26 -1.12 -11.53
CA ALA A 140 36.69 -1.15 -12.90
C ALA A 140 37.73 -1.15 -14.07
N PRO A 141 37.39 -1.30 -15.40
CA PRO A 141 36.13 -0.95 -16.10
C PRO A 141 35.63 -1.84 -17.28
N GLU A 142 34.37 -1.58 -17.68
CA GLU A 142 33.80 -1.53 -19.04
C GLU A 142 34.56 -2.21 -20.20
N THR A 143 34.01 -3.31 -20.75
CA THR A 143 34.16 -3.69 -22.17
C THR A 143 32.95 -4.55 -22.59
N ALA A 144 32.28 -4.08 -23.63
CA ALA A 144 31.18 -4.75 -24.30
C ALA A 144 31.63 -6.08 -24.94
N ALA A 145 30.97 -7.19 -24.60
CA ALA A 145 30.91 -8.39 -25.44
C ALA A 145 29.74 -9.30 -25.02
N GLN A 146 28.81 -9.45 -25.97
CA GLN A 146 27.83 -10.53 -26.19
C GLN A 146 27.66 -11.63 -25.12
N PRO A 147 26.43 -11.91 -24.65
CA PRO A 147 26.14 -13.14 -23.93
C PRO A 147 25.79 -14.26 -24.92
N THR A 148 26.78 -15.09 -25.26
CA THR A 148 26.52 -16.45 -25.74
C THR A 148 26.23 -17.31 -24.52
N ALA A 149 25.01 -17.86 -24.47
CA ALA A 149 24.51 -18.69 -23.39
C ALA A 149 25.37 -19.95 -23.17
N PRO A 150 25.78 -20.28 -21.92
CA PRO A 150 26.11 -21.64 -21.56
C PRO A 150 24.83 -22.36 -21.13
N ALA A 151 24.54 -23.47 -21.81
CA ALA A 151 23.54 -24.44 -21.41
C ALA A 151 23.90 -24.99 -20.02
N SER A 152 23.18 -24.54 -18.99
CA SER A 152 23.25 -25.13 -17.66
C SER A 152 22.34 -26.34 -17.63
N VAL A 153 22.95 -27.51 -17.49
CA VAL A 153 22.31 -28.79 -17.26
C VAL A 153 21.53 -28.69 -15.95
N LEU A 154 20.19 -28.68 -16.05
CA LEU A 154 19.26 -28.77 -14.94
C LEU A 154 19.30 -30.20 -14.38
N GLU A 155 20.09 -30.41 -13.34
CA GLU A 155 19.86 -31.50 -12.39
C GLU A 155 18.60 -31.16 -11.59
N THR A 156 17.46 -31.65 -12.08
CA THR A 156 16.19 -31.67 -11.36
C THR A 156 16.31 -32.64 -10.19
N THR A 157 16.92 -32.19 -9.10
CA THR A 157 16.88 -32.89 -7.81
C THR A 157 15.46 -32.73 -7.27
N THR A 158 14.71 -33.83 -7.31
CA THR A 158 13.39 -34.01 -6.69
C THR A 158 13.53 -33.88 -5.17
N ALA A 159 13.63 -32.63 -4.69
CA ALA A 159 13.46 -32.34 -3.28
C ALA A 159 12.00 -32.68 -2.89
N PRO A 160 11.76 -33.22 -1.68
CA PRO A 160 10.41 -33.45 -1.19
C PRO A 160 9.61 -32.13 -1.29
N MET A 161 8.49 -32.15 -2.00
CA MET A 161 7.69 -30.96 -2.25
C MET A 161 7.30 -30.32 -0.92
N ASP A 162 7.66 -29.06 -0.77
CA ASP A 162 7.32 -28.25 0.39
C ASP A 162 5.78 -28.20 0.51
N PRO A 163 5.15 -28.61 1.63
CA PRO A 163 3.70 -28.70 1.76
C PRO A 163 3.00 -27.34 1.48
N LEU A 164 3.68 -26.24 1.76
CA LEU A 164 3.21 -24.89 1.44
C LEU A 164 3.05 -24.66 -0.07
N ARG A 165 3.93 -25.25 -0.90
CA ARG A 165 3.89 -25.11 -2.36
C ARG A 165 2.65 -25.78 -2.94
N GLU A 166 2.28 -26.95 -2.43
CA GLU A 166 1.07 -27.66 -2.85
C GLU A 166 -0.19 -26.84 -2.54
N GLU A 167 -0.25 -26.25 -1.34
CA GLU A 167 -1.41 -25.48 -0.90
C GLU A 167 -1.57 -24.17 -1.70
N VAL A 168 -0.46 -23.48 -1.99
CA VAL A 168 -0.46 -22.30 -2.87
C VAL A 168 -0.95 -22.63 -4.28
N VAL A 169 -0.44 -23.71 -4.89
CA VAL A 169 -0.85 -24.13 -6.25
C VAL A 169 -2.32 -24.54 -6.27
N LYS A 170 -2.80 -25.25 -5.24
CA LYS A 170 -4.22 -25.63 -5.13
C LYS A 170 -5.13 -24.41 -5.08
N LEU A 171 -4.82 -23.42 -4.22
CA LEU A 171 -5.62 -22.20 -4.11
C LEU A 171 -5.55 -21.33 -5.38
N ALA A 172 -4.41 -21.33 -6.08
CA ALA A 172 -4.32 -20.66 -7.38
C ALA A 172 -5.17 -21.35 -8.45
N GLY A 173 -5.26 -22.69 -8.42
CA GLY A 173 -6.17 -23.47 -9.27
C GLY A 173 -7.66 -23.18 -9.01
N GLU A 174 -8.01 -22.72 -7.82
CA GLU A 174 -9.35 -22.22 -7.46
C GLU A 174 -9.62 -20.79 -7.99
N GLY A 175 -8.63 -20.13 -8.61
CA GLY A 175 -8.74 -18.79 -9.19
C GLY A 175 -8.51 -17.64 -8.21
N LEU A 176 -7.96 -17.91 -7.01
CA LEU A 176 -7.63 -16.87 -6.04
C LEU A 176 -6.41 -16.04 -6.49
N THR A 177 -6.42 -14.76 -6.14
CA THR A 177 -5.29 -13.86 -6.41
C THR A 177 -4.15 -14.08 -5.38
N PRO A 178 -2.89 -13.74 -5.72
CA PRO A 178 -1.75 -13.91 -4.80
C PRO A 178 -1.92 -13.24 -3.43
N VAL A 179 -2.60 -12.09 -3.39
CA VAL A 179 -2.89 -11.36 -2.15
C VAL A 179 -3.90 -12.12 -1.27
N GLU A 180 -4.92 -12.72 -1.87
CA GLU A 180 -5.93 -13.51 -1.15
C GLU A 180 -5.32 -14.82 -0.62
N ILE A 181 -4.47 -15.48 -1.41
CA ILE A 181 -3.74 -16.69 -1.01
C ILE A 181 -2.82 -16.37 0.18
N ALA A 182 -2.05 -15.28 0.10
CA ALA A 182 -1.16 -14.83 1.17
C ALA A 182 -1.93 -14.53 2.48
N SER A 183 -3.08 -13.86 2.37
CA SER A 183 -3.95 -13.57 3.51
C SER A 183 -4.49 -14.87 4.15
N ARG A 184 -4.93 -15.83 3.32
CA ARG A 184 -5.53 -17.10 3.78
C ARG A 184 -4.52 -18.04 4.44
N LEU A 185 -3.29 -18.08 3.93
CA LEU A 185 -2.19 -18.88 4.48
C LEU A 185 -1.38 -18.15 5.55
N ASN A 186 -1.71 -16.86 5.81
CA ASN A 186 -0.95 -15.97 6.70
C ASN A 186 0.55 -15.91 6.34
N GLU A 187 0.82 -15.81 5.04
CA GLU A 187 2.16 -15.77 4.44
C GLU A 187 2.41 -14.44 3.73
N GLN A 188 3.68 -14.15 3.38
CA GLN A 188 4.02 -12.92 2.65
C GLN A 188 3.66 -13.01 1.16
N VAL A 189 3.04 -11.96 0.61
CA VAL A 189 2.62 -11.90 -0.81
C VAL A 189 3.76 -12.23 -1.77
N GLY A 190 4.95 -11.65 -1.57
CA GLY A 190 6.11 -11.91 -2.43
C GLY A 190 6.59 -13.37 -2.41
N LYS A 191 6.42 -14.09 -1.28
CA LYS A 191 6.74 -15.52 -1.18
C LYS A 191 5.76 -16.35 -2.02
N VAL A 192 4.47 -16.00 -1.97
CA VAL A 192 3.43 -16.63 -2.79
C VAL A 192 3.67 -16.37 -4.28
N GLU A 193 3.97 -15.12 -4.66
CA GLU A 193 4.30 -14.77 -6.05
C GLU A 193 5.53 -15.52 -6.56
N LEU A 194 6.59 -15.63 -5.74
CA LEU A 194 7.78 -16.40 -6.08
C LEU A 194 7.47 -17.88 -6.30
N ILE A 195 6.66 -18.49 -5.42
CA ILE A 195 6.25 -19.89 -5.55
C ILE A 195 5.47 -20.11 -6.86
N LEU A 196 4.56 -19.20 -7.22
CA LEU A 196 3.78 -19.27 -8.45
C LEU A 196 4.66 -19.04 -9.69
N ALA A 197 5.59 -18.10 -9.64
CA ALA A 197 6.53 -17.83 -10.73
C ALA A 197 7.43 -19.04 -11.00
N LEU A 198 7.91 -19.73 -9.96
CA LEU A 198 8.70 -20.95 -10.07
C LEU A 198 7.89 -22.18 -10.50
N HIS A 199 6.56 -22.11 -10.50
CA HIS A 199 5.71 -23.19 -11.00
C HIS A 199 5.36 -23.04 -12.48
N ASN A 200 5.23 -21.80 -12.96
CA ASN A 200 4.85 -21.50 -14.34
C ASN A 200 6.04 -21.23 -15.28
N ALA A 201 7.27 -21.26 -14.75
CA ALA A 201 8.52 -21.13 -15.53
C ALA A 201 8.92 -22.47 -16.16
#